data_AF-A0AAP5IF24-F1
#
_entry.id   AF-A0AAP5IF24-F1
#
_cell.length_a   1.000
_cell.length_b   1.000
_cell.length_c   1.000
_cell.angle_alpha   90.00
_cell.angle_beta   90.00
_cell.angle_gamma   90.00
#
_symmetry.space_group_name_H-M   'P 1'
#
loop_
_entity.id
_entity.type
_entity.pdbx_description
1 polymer ?
#
loop_
_entity_poly.entity_id
_entity_poly.type
_entity_poly.pdbx_seq_one_letter_code
_entity_poly.pdbx_strand_id
1 'polypeptide(L)'
;MPTGATTEEMWETFKTITKHVNEKDSVVFDITHGLRSLPFLVFLFAAYLKAAKRVTIDAIYYGALELGNFKTGLPAPVIDLSEFVSMIDWLTATERFVEIGDGQALANLLKTAIPSGVELRDNPASRPLKSQLEKTAKSIETISLALNLTRPIETMQSATSLEEILKQAESSFAERAKPFSLLSERVVQEYGQFALESPTDQAALAENLWLQLQMIKWYIQRDRVVQAVTLAREWLISVLVLKFGELMLDHRKGRKYVEDAINNAVEKTKVSSRPIIASPCDEKFAELPQTDELVKLWSQMTELRNDIAHVGMNLNPQPALKLKEKALSLYPKLHKLGEELLPERVCFE
;
A
#
# COMPACT_ATOMS: atom_id res chain seq x y z
N MET A 1 42.50 7.63 -2.93
CA MET A 1 41.59 7.03 -1.93
C MET A 1 42.42 6.25 -0.93
N PRO A 2 42.04 6.22 0.35
CA PRO A 2 42.63 5.32 1.35
C PRO A 2 42.54 3.84 0.91
N THR A 3 43.37 2.97 1.50
CA THR A 3 43.39 1.53 1.16
C THR A 3 42.16 0.80 1.71
N GLY A 4 41.56 1.28 2.79
CA GLY A 4 40.39 0.67 3.42
C GLY A 4 40.78 -0.45 4.38
N ALA A 5 41.96 -0.36 5.01
CA ALA A 5 42.46 -1.35 5.96
C ALA A 5 41.80 -1.22 7.35
N THR A 6 41.29 -0.04 7.68
CA THR A 6 40.58 0.26 8.93
C THR A 6 39.20 0.84 8.66
N THR A 7 38.33 0.81 9.67
CA THR A 7 36.99 1.42 9.58
C THR A 7 37.07 2.92 9.32
N GLU A 8 38.07 3.60 9.90
CA GLU A 8 38.32 5.02 9.69
C GLU A 8 38.65 5.33 8.22
N GLU A 9 39.52 4.53 7.60
CA GLU A 9 39.86 4.66 6.17
C GLU A 9 38.65 4.39 5.25
N MET A 10 37.78 3.44 5.62
CA MET A 10 36.54 3.16 4.89
C MET A 10 35.58 4.37 4.96
N TRP A 11 35.44 5.00 6.13
CA TRP A 11 34.64 6.22 6.28
C TRP A 11 35.25 7.43 5.55
N GLU A 12 36.58 7.55 5.52
CA GLU A 12 37.25 8.58 4.74
C GLU A 12 37.05 8.40 3.24
N THR A 13 37.04 7.15 2.76
CA THR A 13 36.68 6.82 1.38
C THR A 13 35.25 7.28 1.06
N PHE A 14 34.28 6.94 1.92
CA PHE A 14 32.89 7.39 1.76
C PHE A 14 32.75 8.91 1.76
N LYS A 15 33.42 9.62 2.68
CA LYS A 15 33.45 11.09 2.72
C LYS A 15 34.03 11.68 1.45
N THR A 16 35.09 11.08 0.92
CA THR A 16 35.72 11.53 -0.33
C THR A 16 34.79 11.35 -1.52
N ILE A 17 34.14 10.19 -1.67
CA ILE A 17 33.17 9.94 -2.74
C ILE A 17 32.00 10.92 -2.64
N THR A 18 31.38 11.02 -1.47
CA THR A 18 30.23 11.91 -1.25
C THR A 18 30.58 13.39 -1.39
N LYS A 19 31.82 13.82 -1.20
CA LYS A 19 32.25 15.20 -1.46
C LYS A 19 32.28 15.52 -2.96
N HIS A 20 32.60 14.57 -3.82
CA HIS A 20 32.82 14.79 -5.25
C HIS A 20 31.63 14.41 -6.13
N VAL A 21 30.74 13.54 -5.64
CA VAL A 21 29.48 13.20 -6.31
C VAL A 21 28.41 14.21 -5.90
N ASN A 22 27.86 14.95 -6.85
CA ASN A 22 26.81 15.94 -6.62
C ASN A 22 25.41 15.30 -6.67
N GLU A 23 24.39 16.08 -6.33
CA GLU A 23 23.01 15.63 -6.46
C GLU A 23 22.64 15.39 -7.93
N LYS A 24 21.96 14.28 -8.21
CA LYS A 24 21.52 13.86 -9.55
C LYS A 24 22.63 13.54 -10.55
N ASP A 25 23.87 13.39 -10.10
CA ASP A 25 24.96 12.91 -10.94
C ASP A 25 24.68 11.47 -11.43
N SER A 26 25.22 11.14 -12.59
CA SER A 26 25.36 9.77 -13.08
C SER A 26 26.74 9.23 -12.69
N VAL A 27 26.79 8.06 -12.06
CA VAL A 27 28.02 7.49 -11.50
C VAL A 27 28.26 6.09 -12.05
N VAL A 28 29.50 5.85 -12.48
CA VAL A 28 30.03 4.52 -12.80
C VAL A 28 31.07 4.16 -11.75
N PHE A 29 30.94 2.97 -11.16
CA PHE A 29 31.94 2.42 -10.25
C PHE A 29 32.80 1.39 -10.98
N ASP A 30 34.12 1.52 -10.88
CA ASP A 30 35.07 0.46 -11.21
C ASP A 30 35.61 -0.14 -9.89
N ILE A 31 35.33 -1.41 -9.66
CA ILE A 31 35.72 -2.16 -8.47
C ILE A 31 36.74 -3.25 -8.77
N THR A 32 37.45 -3.15 -9.90
CA THR A 32 38.49 -4.11 -10.34
C THR A 32 39.65 -4.19 -9.35
N HIS A 33 40.00 -3.07 -8.71
CA HIS A 33 41.14 -2.98 -7.81
C HIS A 33 40.72 -2.58 -6.40
N GLY A 34 41.40 -3.14 -5.40
CA GLY A 34 41.18 -2.83 -3.99
C GLY A 34 41.14 -4.08 -3.11
N LEU A 35 41.06 -3.87 -1.81
CA LEU A 35 40.77 -4.96 -0.87
C LEU A 35 39.39 -5.54 -1.15
N ARG A 36 39.21 -6.84 -0.94
CA ARG A 36 37.93 -7.55 -1.20
C ARG A 36 36.74 -7.00 -0.43
N SER A 37 36.97 -6.26 0.65
CA SER A 37 35.94 -5.55 1.41
C SER A 37 35.38 -4.32 0.68
N LEU A 38 36.17 -3.66 -0.18
CA LEU A 38 35.76 -2.43 -0.85
C LEU A 38 34.62 -2.65 -1.86
N PRO A 39 34.61 -3.69 -2.72
CA PRO A 39 33.46 -4.00 -3.55
C PRO A 39 32.14 -4.07 -2.77
N PHE A 40 32.13 -4.78 -1.62
CA PHE A 40 30.95 -4.87 -0.76
C PHE A 40 30.49 -3.50 -0.24
N LEU A 41 31.44 -2.66 0.19
CA LEU A 41 31.14 -1.30 0.64
C LEU A 41 30.65 -0.39 -0.49
N VAL A 42 31.15 -0.56 -1.71
CA VAL A 42 30.71 0.23 -2.88
C VAL A 42 29.24 0.00 -3.17
N PHE A 43 28.70 -1.22 -3.02
CA PHE A 43 27.25 -1.44 -3.14
C PHE A 43 26.45 -0.64 -2.11
N LEU A 44 26.92 -0.59 -0.86
CA LEU A 44 26.29 0.22 0.20
C LEU A 44 26.40 1.72 -0.09
N PHE A 45 27.55 2.17 -0.61
CA PHE A 45 27.75 3.57 -0.98
C PHE A 45 26.87 3.96 -2.17
N ALA A 46 26.75 3.10 -3.18
CA ALA A 46 25.85 3.28 -4.31
C ALA A 46 24.39 3.43 -3.84
N ALA A 47 23.93 2.51 -2.98
CA ALA A 47 22.59 2.59 -2.39
C ALA A 47 22.38 3.89 -1.59
N TYR A 48 23.37 4.28 -0.77
CA TYR A 48 23.32 5.53 -0.02
C TYR A 48 23.25 6.75 -0.94
N LEU A 49 24.11 6.83 -1.97
CA LEU A 49 24.13 7.96 -2.89
C LEU A 49 22.81 8.09 -3.64
N LYS A 50 22.19 6.97 -4.05
CA LYS A 50 20.86 6.98 -4.68
C LYS A 50 19.82 7.60 -3.75
N ALA A 51 19.81 7.19 -2.48
CA ALA A 51 18.86 7.69 -1.50
C ALA A 51 19.12 9.15 -1.10
N ALA A 52 20.36 9.50 -0.77
CA ALA A 52 20.73 10.79 -0.19
C ALA A 52 20.95 11.88 -1.23
N LYS A 53 21.46 11.54 -2.42
CA LYS A 53 21.83 12.49 -3.48
C LYS A 53 21.05 12.30 -4.78
N ARG A 54 20.14 11.32 -4.84
CA ARG A 54 19.33 11.04 -6.05
C ARG A 54 20.18 10.77 -7.29
N VAL A 55 21.36 10.17 -7.11
CA VAL A 55 22.26 9.83 -8.21
C VAL A 55 21.69 8.68 -9.02
N THR A 56 22.08 8.61 -10.29
CA THR A 56 21.88 7.43 -11.13
C THR A 56 23.16 6.60 -11.09
N ILE A 57 23.04 5.30 -10.86
CA ILE A 57 24.18 4.37 -10.97
C ILE A 57 24.09 3.75 -12.35
N ASP A 58 24.95 4.21 -13.27
CA ASP A 58 24.92 3.77 -14.66
C ASP A 58 25.54 2.38 -14.81
N ALA A 59 26.62 2.09 -14.07
CA ALA A 59 27.28 0.79 -14.08
C ALA A 59 28.12 0.53 -12.82
N ILE A 60 28.33 -0.76 -12.51
CA ILE A 60 29.36 -1.20 -11.56
C ILE A 60 30.20 -2.27 -12.25
N TYR A 61 31.38 -1.91 -12.72
CA TYR A 61 32.26 -2.81 -13.45
C TYR A 61 33.28 -3.51 -12.55
N TYR A 62 33.47 -4.80 -12.81
CA TYR A 62 34.49 -5.63 -12.18
C TYR A 62 35.30 -6.36 -13.27
N GLY A 63 36.60 -6.06 -13.37
CA GLY A 63 37.53 -6.85 -14.17
C GLY A 63 37.86 -8.17 -13.48
N ALA A 64 37.36 -9.28 -14.02
CA ALA A 64 37.54 -10.62 -13.44
C ALA A 64 38.81 -11.28 -13.97
N LEU A 65 39.98 -10.83 -13.48
CA LEU A 65 41.29 -11.31 -13.92
C LEU A 65 41.40 -12.84 -13.85
N GLU A 66 40.82 -13.45 -12.81
CA GLU A 66 40.84 -14.89 -12.55
C GLU A 66 40.05 -15.71 -13.57
N LEU A 67 39.14 -15.08 -14.33
CA LEU A 67 38.39 -15.73 -15.42
C LEU A 67 39.14 -15.67 -16.76
N GLY A 68 40.24 -14.92 -16.84
CA GLY A 68 41.14 -14.91 -17.98
C GLY A 68 42.20 -16.01 -17.90
N ASN A 69 42.87 -16.27 -19.02
CA ASN A 69 44.00 -17.18 -19.05
C ASN A 69 45.05 -16.70 -20.08
N PHE A 70 46.12 -16.11 -19.58
CA PHE A 70 47.24 -15.61 -20.40
C PHE A 70 47.93 -16.71 -21.20
N LYS A 71 47.96 -17.97 -20.72
CA LYS A 71 48.61 -19.07 -21.42
C LYS A 71 47.84 -19.53 -22.66
N THR A 72 46.52 -19.40 -22.64
CA THR A 72 45.65 -19.76 -23.77
C THR A 72 45.22 -18.54 -24.59
N GLY A 73 45.65 -17.34 -24.22
CA GLY A 73 45.22 -16.08 -24.84
C GLY A 73 43.75 -15.72 -24.55
N LEU A 74 43.12 -16.35 -23.56
CA LEU A 74 41.74 -16.04 -23.17
C LEU A 74 41.74 -14.72 -22.38
N PRO A 75 41.09 -13.65 -22.86
CA PRO A 75 41.06 -12.38 -22.16
C PRO A 75 40.24 -12.47 -20.87
N ALA A 76 40.64 -11.73 -19.85
CA ALA A 76 39.84 -11.55 -18.64
C ALA A 76 38.59 -10.71 -18.98
N PRO A 77 37.37 -11.17 -18.65
CA PRO A 77 36.16 -10.42 -18.92
C PRO A 77 35.98 -9.26 -17.94
N VAL A 78 35.28 -8.21 -18.40
CA VAL A 78 34.71 -7.17 -17.54
C VAL A 78 33.25 -7.52 -17.31
N ILE A 79 32.85 -7.64 -16.05
CA ILE A 79 31.49 -7.98 -15.64
C ILE A 79 30.80 -6.70 -15.17
N ASP A 80 29.60 -6.43 -15.68
CA ASP A 80 28.72 -5.40 -15.11
C ASP A 80 27.85 -6.02 -14.01
N LEU A 81 27.92 -5.42 -12.82
CA LEU A 81 27.21 -5.84 -11.62
C LEU A 81 26.10 -4.86 -11.23
N SER A 82 25.78 -3.90 -12.10
CA SER A 82 24.71 -2.91 -11.90
C SER A 82 23.34 -3.52 -11.58
N GLU A 83 23.00 -4.67 -12.19
CA GLU A 83 21.74 -5.41 -11.95
C GLU A 83 21.55 -5.71 -10.45
N PHE A 84 22.62 -6.00 -9.70
CA PHE A 84 22.53 -6.34 -8.28
C PHE A 84 22.28 -5.13 -7.38
N VAL A 85 22.67 -3.92 -7.78
CA VAL A 85 22.28 -2.69 -7.07
C VAL A 85 20.78 -2.47 -7.19
N SER A 86 20.19 -2.79 -8.35
CA SER A 86 18.76 -2.62 -8.60
C SER A 86 17.90 -3.51 -7.70
N MET A 87 18.43 -4.63 -7.17
CA MET A 87 17.72 -5.48 -6.21
C MET A 87 17.26 -4.71 -4.96
N ILE A 88 18.06 -3.73 -4.53
CA ILE A 88 17.73 -2.86 -3.39
C ILE A 88 16.51 -2.00 -3.72
N ASP A 89 16.37 -1.56 -4.97
CA ASP A 89 15.21 -0.78 -5.41
C ASP A 89 13.94 -1.64 -5.40
N TRP A 90 14.02 -2.86 -5.94
CA TRP A 90 12.89 -3.80 -5.93
C TRP A 90 12.44 -4.14 -4.52
N LEU A 91 13.38 -4.47 -3.63
CA LEU A 91 13.09 -4.75 -2.23
C LEU A 91 12.41 -3.54 -1.57
N THR A 92 13.01 -2.36 -1.68
CA THR A 92 12.49 -1.14 -1.05
C THR A 92 11.11 -0.76 -1.61
N ALA A 93 10.91 -0.91 -2.91
CA ALA A 93 9.64 -0.61 -3.56
C ALA A 93 8.53 -1.61 -3.18
N THR A 94 8.86 -2.90 -3.05
CA THR A 94 7.90 -3.89 -2.56
C THR A 94 7.58 -3.70 -1.08
N GLU A 95 8.56 -3.45 -0.22
CA GLU A 95 8.30 -3.15 1.20
C GLU A 95 7.41 -1.92 1.34
N ARG A 96 7.69 -0.85 0.57
CA ARG A 96 6.84 0.34 0.55
C ARG A 96 5.40 0.01 0.15
N PHE A 97 5.20 -0.92 -0.78
CA PHE A 97 3.85 -1.35 -1.09
C PHE A 97 3.28 -2.11 0.11
N VAL A 98 3.85 -3.26 0.47
CA VAL A 98 3.34 -4.18 1.50
C VAL A 98 3.13 -3.48 2.85
N GLU A 99 4.08 -2.68 3.33
CA GLU A 99 4.01 -2.07 4.66
C GLU A 99 3.11 -0.85 4.73
N ILE A 100 3.01 -0.01 3.68
CA ILE A 100 2.27 1.26 3.77
C ILE A 100 1.21 1.49 2.69
N GLY A 101 1.01 0.55 1.76
CA GLY A 101 0.02 0.61 0.68
C GLY A 101 0.42 1.42 -0.54
N ASP A 102 1.69 1.83 -0.66
CA ASP A 102 2.15 2.69 -1.74
C ASP A 102 2.96 1.90 -2.78
N GLY A 103 2.26 1.51 -3.85
CA GLY A 103 2.79 0.68 -4.92
C GLY A 103 3.44 1.46 -6.07
N GLN A 104 3.48 2.80 -6.00
CA GLN A 104 3.91 3.60 -7.15
C GLN A 104 5.36 3.32 -7.55
N ALA A 105 6.25 3.16 -6.56
CA ALA A 105 7.65 2.85 -6.82
C ALA A 105 7.81 1.49 -7.52
N LEU A 106 7.05 0.48 -7.07
CA LEU A 106 7.10 -0.88 -7.61
C LEU A 106 6.53 -0.93 -9.03
N ALA A 107 5.41 -0.25 -9.26
CA ALA A 107 4.83 -0.11 -10.59
C ALA A 107 5.77 0.59 -11.57
N ASN A 108 6.51 1.61 -11.11
CA ASN A 108 7.51 2.28 -11.95
C ASN A 108 8.67 1.34 -12.31
N LEU A 109 9.17 0.52 -11.38
CA LEU A 109 10.20 -0.47 -11.67
C LEU A 109 9.72 -1.51 -12.70
N LEU A 110 8.49 -2.01 -12.57
CA LEU A 110 7.88 -2.88 -13.56
C LEU A 110 7.78 -2.21 -14.93
N LYS A 111 7.46 -0.91 -14.98
CA LYS A 111 7.42 -0.14 -16.22
C LYS A 111 8.81 0.02 -16.85
N THR A 112 9.87 0.19 -16.06
CA THR A 112 11.25 0.23 -16.58
C THR A 112 11.71 -1.11 -17.13
N ALA A 113 11.15 -2.22 -16.65
CA ALA A 113 11.42 -3.56 -17.17
C ALA A 113 10.70 -3.86 -18.50
N ILE A 114 9.77 -3.01 -18.95
CA ILE A 114 9.05 -3.22 -20.22
C ILE A 114 10.04 -3.10 -21.40
N PRO A 115 10.03 -4.05 -22.36
CA PRO A 115 10.84 -3.94 -23.57
C PRO A 115 10.62 -2.63 -24.32
N SER A 116 11.70 -1.97 -24.75
CA SER A 116 11.62 -0.72 -25.50
C SER A 116 10.98 -0.93 -26.89
N GLY A 117 10.56 0.17 -27.52
CA GLY A 117 10.00 0.11 -28.89
C GLY A 117 10.97 -0.46 -29.91
N VAL A 118 12.28 -0.26 -29.72
CA VAL A 118 13.35 -0.83 -30.56
C VAL A 118 13.40 -2.35 -30.38
N GLU A 119 13.46 -2.82 -29.14
CA GLU A 119 13.46 -4.26 -28.83
C GLU A 119 12.20 -4.97 -29.35
N LEU A 120 11.03 -4.35 -29.26
CA LEU A 120 9.78 -4.93 -29.75
C LEU A 120 9.70 -4.99 -31.29
N ARG A 121 10.38 -4.06 -31.97
CA ARG A 121 10.51 -4.09 -33.43
C ARG A 121 11.43 -5.23 -33.85
N ASP A 122 12.54 -5.39 -33.15
CA ASP A 122 13.59 -6.35 -33.51
C ASP A 122 13.26 -7.77 -32.99
N ASN A 123 12.45 -7.88 -31.92
CA ASN A 123 11.93 -9.13 -31.38
C ASN A 123 10.41 -9.04 -31.04
N PRO A 124 9.53 -9.23 -32.03
CA PRO A 124 8.07 -9.21 -31.80
C PRO A 124 7.55 -10.24 -30.80
N ALA A 125 8.31 -11.32 -30.52
CA ALA A 125 7.94 -12.33 -29.53
C ALA A 125 7.97 -11.80 -28.09
N SER A 126 8.54 -10.61 -27.85
CA SER A 126 8.53 -9.93 -26.54
C SER A 126 7.23 -9.17 -26.23
N ARG A 127 6.24 -9.16 -27.14
CA ARG A 127 4.95 -8.48 -26.92
C ARG A 127 4.15 -9.00 -25.72
N PRO A 128 4.07 -10.32 -25.44
CA PRO A 128 3.44 -10.82 -24.22
C PRO A 128 4.12 -10.27 -22.96
N LEU A 129 5.46 -10.19 -22.93
CA LEU A 129 6.22 -9.64 -21.80
C LEU A 129 5.78 -8.21 -21.48
N LYS A 130 5.73 -7.37 -22.52
CA LYS A 130 5.22 -5.99 -22.39
C LYS A 130 3.82 -5.98 -21.78
N SER A 131 2.88 -6.72 -22.36
CA SER A 131 1.48 -6.69 -21.90
C SER A 131 1.34 -7.17 -20.45
N GLN A 132 2.06 -8.22 -20.07
CA GLN A 132 2.04 -8.78 -18.71
C GLN A 132 2.62 -7.81 -17.68
N LEU A 133 3.76 -7.19 -17.97
CA LEU A 133 4.37 -6.17 -17.10
C LEU A 133 3.49 -4.91 -16.99
N GLU A 134 2.90 -4.44 -18.09
CA GLU A 134 1.96 -3.30 -18.09
C GLU A 134 0.72 -3.58 -17.23
N LYS A 135 0.11 -4.76 -17.40
CA LYS A 135 -1.04 -5.19 -16.59
C LYS A 135 -0.70 -5.28 -15.10
N THR A 136 0.45 -5.86 -14.78
CA THR A 136 0.93 -5.98 -13.38
C THR A 136 1.13 -4.60 -12.76
N ALA A 137 1.88 -3.73 -13.45
CA ALA A 137 2.12 -2.36 -12.98
C ALA A 137 0.81 -1.60 -12.78
N LYS A 138 -0.13 -1.74 -13.72
CA LYS A 138 -1.44 -1.08 -13.64
C LYS A 138 -2.28 -1.60 -12.47
N SER A 139 -2.30 -2.91 -12.23
CA SER A 139 -3.04 -3.51 -11.11
C SER A 139 -2.51 -2.99 -9.76
N ILE A 140 -1.19 -2.96 -9.59
CA ILE A 140 -0.54 -2.41 -8.39
C ILE A 140 -0.89 -0.92 -8.20
N GLU A 141 -0.86 -0.11 -9.26
CA GLU A 141 -1.25 1.31 -9.19
C GLU A 141 -2.72 1.49 -8.81
N THR A 142 -3.62 0.70 -9.38
CA THR A 142 -5.05 0.79 -9.09
C THR A 142 -5.33 0.42 -7.63
N ILE A 143 -4.78 -0.69 -7.12
CA ILE A 143 -4.93 -1.09 -5.71
C ILE A 143 -4.36 -0.02 -4.79
N SER A 144 -3.15 0.45 -5.07
CA SER A 144 -2.50 1.48 -4.26
C SER A 144 -3.31 2.78 -4.21
N LEU A 145 -3.84 3.23 -5.35
CA LEU A 145 -4.66 4.43 -5.43
C LEU A 145 -6.00 4.25 -4.71
N ALA A 146 -6.67 3.11 -4.90
CA ALA A 146 -7.94 2.79 -4.26
C ALA A 146 -7.82 2.78 -2.73
N LEU A 147 -6.76 2.16 -2.19
CA LEU A 147 -6.46 2.20 -0.76
C LEU A 147 -6.16 3.62 -0.27
N ASN A 148 -5.32 4.37 -0.99
CA ASN A 148 -4.98 5.73 -0.60
C ASN A 148 -6.22 6.64 -0.53
N LEU A 149 -7.13 6.49 -1.49
CA LEU A 149 -8.38 7.26 -1.59
C LEU A 149 -9.57 6.64 -0.84
N THR A 150 -9.34 5.59 -0.05
CA THR A 150 -10.39 4.92 0.76
C THR A 150 -11.58 4.44 -0.11
N ARG A 151 -11.29 3.70 -1.18
CA ARG A 151 -12.26 3.13 -2.13
C ARG A 151 -12.37 1.60 -1.94
N PRO A 152 -13.16 1.11 -0.97
CA PRO A 152 -13.19 -0.31 -0.63
C PRO A 152 -13.70 -1.20 -1.79
N ILE A 153 -14.75 -0.78 -2.49
CA ILE A 153 -15.31 -1.53 -3.63
C ILE A 153 -14.25 -1.70 -4.75
N GLU A 154 -13.57 -0.62 -5.11
CA GLU A 154 -12.51 -0.64 -6.13
C GLU A 154 -11.31 -1.49 -5.70
N THR A 155 -10.96 -1.42 -4.41
CA THR A 155 -9.90 -2.26 -3.83
C THR A 155 -10.25 -3.73 -3.95
N MET A 156 -11.48 -4.12 -3.59
CA MET A 156 -11.94 -5.51 -3.65
C MET A 156 -11.90 -6.08 -5.07
N GLN A 157 -12.48 -5.34 -6.03
CA GLN A 157 -12.53 -5.76 -7.42
C GLN A 157 -11.12 -5.89 -8.03
N SER A 158 -10.24 -4.94 -7.71
CA SER A 158 -8.86 -4.97 -8.20
C SER A 158 -8.06 -6.12 -7.59
N ALA A 159 -8.26 -6.39 -6.29
CA ALA A 159 -7.62 -7.48 -5.58
C ALA A 159 -8.01 -8.86 -6.13
N THR A 160 -9.26 -9.06 -6.58
CA THR A 160 -9.74 -10.33 -7.15
C THR A 160 -8.89 -10.83 -8.32
N SER A 161 -8.45 -9.93 -9.19
CA SER A 161 -7.65 -10.30 -10.37
C SER A 161 -6.14 -10.30 -10.12
N LEU A 162 -5.69 -9.86 -8.94
CA LEU A 162 -4.26 -9.63 -8.67
C LEU A 162 -3.44 -10.92 -8.79
N GLU A 163 -3.88 -11.99 -8.12
CA GLU A 163 -3.16 -13.26 -8.10
C GLU A 163 -3.01 -13.84 -9.51
N GLU A 164 -4.09 -13.84 -10.29
CA GLU A 164 -4.07 -14.31 -11.67
C GLU A 164 -3.13 -13.47 -12.55
N ILE A 165 -3.18 -12.14 -12.43
CA ILE A 165 -2.29 -11.23 -13.18
C ILE A 165 -0.82 -11.53 -12.86
N LEU A 166 -0.48 -11.73 -11.58
CA LEU A 166 0.90 -12.01 -11.15
C LEU A 166 1.36 -13.40 -11.62
N LYS A 167 0.50 -14.43 -11.53
CA LYS A 167 0.80 -15.78 -12.05
C LYS A 167 1.04 -15.77 -13.57
N GLN A 168 0.19 -15.06 -14.33
CA GLN A 168 0.35 -14.96 -15.78
C GLN A 168 1.65 -14.23 -16.18
N ALA A 169 2.18 -13.36 -15.31
CA ALA A 169 3.38 -12.57 -15.56
C ALA A 169 4.68 -13.20 -14.99
N GLU A 170 4.63 -14.40 -14.40
CA GLU A 170 5.77 -15.03 -13.73
C GLU A 170 7.00 -15.18 -14.65
N SER A 171 6.80 -15.62 -15.89
CA SER A 171 7.87 -15.72 -16.88
C SER A 171 8.45 -14.36 -17.27
N SER A 172 7.61 -13.31 -17.30
CA SER A 172 8.09 -11.93 -17.52
C SER A 172 8.99 -11.44 -16.40
N PHE A 173 8.65 -11.78 -15.15
CA PHE A 173 9.48 -11.43 -14.02
C PHE A 173 10.82 -12.18 -14.07
N ALA A 174 10.80 -13.49 -14.35
CA ALA A 174 12.02 -14.30 -14.45
C ALA A 174 13.00 -13.78 -15.51
N GLU A 175 12.50 -13.17 -16.59
CA GLU A 175 13.35 -12.58 -17.63
C GLU A 175 13.84 -11.17 -17.28
N ARG A 176 12.95 -10.27 -16.83
CA ARG A 176 13.23 -8.83 -16.77
C ARG A 176 13.08 -8.15 -15.41
N ALA A 177 12.47 -8.84 -14.45
CA ALA A 177 12.24 -8.34 -13.10
C ALA A 177 12.53 -9.44 -12.07
N LYS A 178 13.65 -10.15 -12.21
CA LYS A 178 14.00 -11.32 -11.38
C LYS A 178 13.86 -11.08 -9.88
N PRO A 179 14.27 -9.91 -9.34
CA PRO A 179 14.11 -9.67 -7.91
C PRO A 179 12.64 -9.65 -7.49
N PHE A 180 11.73 -9.21 -8.37
CA PHE A 180 10.29 -9.21 -8.12
C PHE A 180 9.68 -10.61 -8.15
N SER A 181 10.25 -11.57 -8.90
CA SER A 181 9.75 -12.96 -8.91
C SER A 181 9.64 -13.57 -7.52
N LEU A 182 10.60 -13.28 -6.63
CA LEU A 182 10.62 -13.77 -5.25
C LEU A 182 9.76 -12.94 -4.29
N LEU A 183 9.31 -11.77 -4.73
CA LEU A 183 8.59 -10.79 -3.90
C LEU A 183 7.10 -10.71 -4.25
N SER A 184 6.70 -11.25 -5.41
CA SER A 184 5.32 -11.20 -5.93
C SER A 184 4.33 -11.91 -5.00
N GLU A 185 4.70 -13.04 -4.39
CA GLU A 185 3.85 -13.75 -3.42
C GLU A 185 3.49 -12.90 -2.21
N ARG A 186 4.42 -12.06 -1.72
CA ARG A 186 4.13 -11.16 -0.59
C ARG A 186 3.08 -10.12 -0.97
N VAL A 187 3.09 -9.66 -2.22
CA VAL A 187 2.07 -8.74 -2.75
C VAL A 187 0.71 -9.43 -2.84
N VAL A 188 0.67 -10.69 -3.31
CA VAL A 188 -0.57 -11.49 -3.34
C VAL A 188 -1.10 -11.74 -1.94
N GLN A 189 -0.27 -12.17 -1.00
CA GLN A 189 -0.67 -12.41 0.39
C GLN A 189 -1.23 -11.14 1.04
N GLU A 190 -0.59 -10.00 0.81
CA GLU A 190 -1.00 -8.74 1.43
C GLU A 190 -2.30 -8.19 0.86
N TYR A 191 -2.53 -8.26 -0.46
CA TYR A 191 -3.68 -7.60 -1.08
C TYR A 191 -4.78 -8.56 -1.55
N GLY A 192 -4.45 -9.81 -1.83
CA GLY A 192 -5.42 -10.85 -2.16
C GLY A 192 -6.43 -11.10 -1.04
N GLN A 193 -6.06 -10.82 0.21
CA GLN A 193 -6.97 -10.88 1.36
C GLN A 193 -8.22 -9.97 1.24
N PHE A 194 -8.23 -9.02 0.29
CA PHE A 194 -9.36 -8.12 0.03
C PHE A 194 -10.21 -8.54 -1.18
N ALA A 195 -9.88 -9.63 -1.87
CA ALA A 195 -10.56 -10.05 -3.08
C ALA A 195 -12.07 -10.30 -2.86
N LEU A 196 -12.90 -9.64 -3.67
CA LEU A 196 -14.33 -9.92 -3.80
C LEU A 196 -14.79 -9.46 -5.19
N GLU A 197 -15.30 -10.38 -6.01
CA GLU A 197 -15.58 -10.16 -7.43
C GLU A 197 -16.73 -9.16 -7.67
N SER A 198 -17.86 -9.39 -7.01
CA SER A 198 -19.08 -8.58 -7.16
C SER A 198 -19.50 -7.97 -5.82
N PRO A 199 -18.73 -7.02 -5.25
CA PRO A 199 -18.96 -6.52 -3.89
C PRO A 199 -20.28 -5.74 -3.73
N THR A 200 -20.93 -5.36 -4.81
CA THR A 200 -22.20 -4.62 -4.81
C THR A 200 -23.44 -5.51 -4.93
N ASP A 201 -23.26 -6.81 -5.17
CA ASP A 201 -24.37 -7.75 -5.29
C ASP A 201 -24.99 -8.02 -3.91
N GLN A 202 -26.32 -8.19 -3.87
CA GLN A 202 -27.06 -8.35 -2.61
C GLN A 202 -26.51 -9.49 -1.74
N ALA A 203 -26.12 -10.60 -2.36
CA ALA A 203 -25.56 -11.76 -1.66
C ALA A 203 -24.16 -11.52 -1.09
N ALA A 204 -23.40 -10.57 -1.65
CA ALA A 204 -22.03 -10.25 -1.28
C ALA A 204 -21.92 -9.07 -0.29
N LEU A 205 -23.01 -8.34 -0.02
CA LEU A 205 -22.98 -7.14 0.83
C LEU A 205 -22.45 -7.42 2.25
N ALA A 206 -22.80 -8.56 2.84
CA ALA A 206 -22.29 -8.93 4.17
C ALA A 206 -20.77 -9.16 4.14
N GLU A 207 -20.26 -9.93 3.18
CA GLU A 207 -18.82 -10.19 3.02
C GLU A 207 -18.05 -8.90 2.70
N ASN A 208 -18.62 -8.04 1.84
CA ASN A 208 -18.08 -6.70 1.58
C ASN A 208 -17.88 -5.93 2.90
N LEU A 209 -18.88 -5.92 3.79
CA LEU A 209 -18.75 -5.20 5.07
C LEU A 209 -17.71 -5.84 6.00
N TRP A 210 -17.57 -7.17 6.01
CA TRP A 210 -16.47 -7.83 6.73
C TRP A 210 -15.10 -7.45 6.17
N LEU A 211 -14.94 -7.41 4.85
CA LEU A 211 -13.70 -6.98 4.20
C LEU A 211 -13.41 -5.49 4.44
N GLN A 212 -14.42 -4.62 4.47
CA GLN A 212 -14.24 -3.23 4.88
C GLN A 212 -13.74 -3.11 6.32
N LEU A 213 -14.27 -3.93 7.24
CA LEU A 213 -13.77 -3.97 8.62
C LEU A 213 -12.31 -4.45 8.69
N GLN A 214 -11.95 -5.44 7.86
CA GLN A 214 -10.56 -5.88 7.68
C GLN A 214 -9.67 -4.76 7.13
N MET A 215 -10.15 -3.96 6.17
CA MET A 215 -9.45 -2.77 5.68
C MET A 215 -9.29 -1.69 6.76
N ILE A 216 -10.29 -1.47 7.61
CA ILE A 216 -10.17 -0.55 8.76
C ILE A 216 -9.02 -0.99 9.68
N LYS A 217 -8.95 -2.29 10.01
CA LYS A 217 -7.83 -2.86 10.78
C LYS A 217 -6.50 -2.60 10.08
N TRP A 218 -6.46 -2.86 8.78
CA TRP A 218 -5.28 -2.71 7.95
C TRP A 218 -4.75 -1.26 7.96
N TYR A 219 -5.64 -0.26 7.85
CA TYR A 219 -5.26 1.16 7.96
C TYR A 219 -4.73 1.51 9.35
N ILE A 220 -5.36 1.01 10.40
CA ILE A 220 -4.95 1.27 11.79
C ILE A 220 -3.55 0.72 12.06
N GLN A 221 -3.27 -0.51 11.61
CA GLN A 221 -1.95 -1.15 11.77
C GLN A 221 -0.82 -0.39 11.06
N ARG A 222 -1.16 0.48 10.11
CA ARG A 222 -0.24 1.25 9.27
C ARG A 222 -0.28 2.76 9.56
N ASP A 223 -0.81 3.14 10.73
CA ASP A 223 -0.96 4.53 11.16
C ASP A 223 -1.71 5.44 10.16
N ARG A 224 -2.54 4.86 9.28
CA ARG A 224 -3.40 5.57 8.31
C ARG A 224 -4.71 6.01 8.99
N VAL A 225 -4.57 6.85 10.02
CA VAL A 225 -5.67 7.26 10.91
C VAL A 225 -6.82 7.93 10.15
N VAL A 226 -6.51 8.79 9.17
CA VAL A 226 -7.53 9.51 8.38
C VAL A 226 -8.40 8.53 7.58
N GLN A 227 -7.78 7.59 6.86
CA GLN A 227 -8.48 6.57 6.09
C GLN A 227 -9.28 5.64 7.01
N ALA A 228 -8.69 5.18 8.11
CA ALA A 228 -9.36 4.31 9.08
C ALA A 228 -10.64 4.94 9.63
N VAL A 229 -10.57 6.18 10.11
CA VAL A 229 -11.73 6.89 10.68
C VAL A 229 -12.77 7.21 9.60
N THR A 230 -12.33 7.58 8.40
CA THR A 230 -13.23 7.85 7.27
C THR A 230 -14.02 6.60 6.89
N LEU A 231 -13.33 5.46 6.72
CA LEU A 231 -13.99 4.21 6.38
C LEU A 231 -14.86 3.68 7.53
N ALA A 232 -14.40 3.76 8.78
CA ALA A 232 -15.18 3.34 9.95
C ALA A 232 -16.53 4.05 10.06
N ARG A 233 -16.57 5.34 9.75
CA ARG A 233 -17.81 6.13 9.72
C ARG A 233 -18.78 5.62 8.68
N GLU A 234 -18.30 5.44 7.45
CA GLU A 234 -19.16 4.94 6.37
C GLU A 234 -19.58 3.49 6.61
N TRP A 235 -18.70 2.67 7.17
CA TRP A 235 -18.93 1.27 7.49
C TRP A 235 -20.09 1.11 8.47
N LEU A 236 -20.09 1.87 9.58
CA LEU A 236 -21.15 1.78 10.59
C LEU A 236 -22.54 2.08 10.03
N ILE A 237 -22.64 3.10 9.16
CA ILE A 237 -23.89 3.38 8.43
C ILE A 237 -24.24 2.23 7.49
N SER A 238 -23.29 1.70 6.74
CA SER A 238 -23.54 0.61 5.80
C SER A 238 -24.01 -0.67 6.48
N VAL A 239 -23.49 -0.99 7.68
CA VAL A 239 -23.98 -2.12 8.50
C VAL A 239 -25.45 -1.93 8.87
N LEU A 240 -25.84 -0.74 9.33
CA LEU A 240 -27.22 -0.44 9.68
C LEU A 240 -28.15 -0.44 8.46
N VAL A 241 -27.66 0.06 7.31
CA VAL A 241 -28.40 0.00 6.03
C VAL A 241 -28.71 -1.45 5.64
N LEU A 242 -27.73 -2.35 5.74
CA LEU A 242 -27.96 -3.77 5.51
C LEU A 242 -28.96 -4.36 6.52
N LYS A 243 -28.77 -4.05 7.82
CA LYS A 243 -29.63 -4.56 8.90
C LYS A 243 -31.10 -4.15 8.73
N PHE A 244 -31.35 -2.94 8.24
CA PHE A 244 -32.70 -2.40 8.05
C PHE A 244 -33.34 -2.78 6.71
N GLY A 245 -32.59 -3.49 5.84
CA GLY A 245 -33.05 -3.86 4.50
C GLY A 245 -33.18 -2.67 3.55
N GLU A 246 -32.40 -1.62 3.78
CA GLU A 246 -32.40 -0.40 2.97
C GLU A 246 -31.40 -0.49 1.80
N LEU A 247 -31.52 0.40 0.82
CA LEU A 247 -30.66 0.41 -0.37
C LEU A 247 -29.24 0.93 -0.06
N MET A 248 -28.23 0.06 -0.12
CA MET A 248 -26.82 0.33 0.25
C MET A 248 -26.21 1.56 -0.43
N LEU A 249 -26.48 1.74 -1.73
CA LEU A 249 -25.83 2.75 -2.57
C LEU A 249 -26.70 3.99 -2.84
N ASP A 250 -27.93 4.04 -2.31
CA ASP A 250 -28.81 5.21 -2.44
C ASP A 250 -28.47 6.25 -1.36
N HIS A 251 -27.82 7.34 -1.76
CA HIS A 251 -27.40 8.43 -0.87
C HIS A 251 -28.49 9.49 -0.63
N ARG A 252 -29.62 9.40 -1.34
CA ARG A 252 -30.72 10.38 -1.21
C ARG A 252 -31.84 9.85 -0.33
N LYS A 253 -32.09 8.55 -0.38
CA LYS A 253 -33.02 7.80 0.48
C LYS A 253 -32.22 6.78 1.27
N GLY A 254 -32.77 5.62 1.63
CA GLY A 254 -32.05 4.45 2.16
C GLY A 254 -30.96 4.82 3.17
N ARG A 255 -29.72 4.94 2.70
CA ARG A 255 -28.56 5.40 3.48
C ARG A 255 -28.81 6.68 4.27
N LYS A 256 -29.41 7.70 3.65
CA LYS A 256 -29.76 8.96 4.30
C LYS A 256 -30.78 8.75 5.42
N TYR A 257 -31.79 7.89 5.23
CA TYR A 257 -32.77 7.61 6.28
C TYR A 257 -32.11 6.95 7.50
N VAL A 258 -31.19 6.01 7.27
CA VAL A 258 -30.42 5.37 8.34
C VAL A 258 -29.53 6.37 9.07
N GLU A 259 -28.81 7.21 8.33
CA GLU A 259 -27.96 8.26 8.90
C GLU A 259 -28.78 9.28 9.71
N ASP A 260 -29.91 9.73 9.18
CA ASP A 260 -30.83 10.63 9.87
C ASP A 260 -31.37 9.99 11.16
N ALA A 261 -31.68 8.68 11.15
CA ALA A 261 -32.20 7.98 12.32
C ALA A 261 -31.19 7.89 13.48
N ILE A 262 -29.93 7.53 13.19
CA ILE A 262 -28.89 7.51 14.23
C ILE A 262 -28.57 8.92 14.72
N ASN A 263 -28.56 9.93 13.84
CA ASN A 263 -28.40 11.33 14.22
C ASN A 263 -29.54 11.81 15.14
N ASN A 264 -30.78 11.45 14.83
CA ASN A 264 -31.95 11.75 15.64
C ASN A 264 -31.85 11.09 17.02
N ALA A 265 -31.40 9.83 17.08
CA ALA A 265 -31.17 9.14 18.34
C ALA A 265 -30.10 9.83 19.20
N VAL A 266 -29.00 10.30 18.60
CA VAL A 266 -28.00 11.12 19.30
C VAL A 266 -28.62 12.43 19.80
N GLU A 267 -29.39 13.12 18.97
CA GLU A 267 -30.01 14.40 19.33
C GLU A 267 -30.97 14.28 20.52
N LYS A 268 -31.72 13.16 20.62
CA LYS A 268 -32.61 12.85 21.76
C LYS A 268 -31.86 12.69 23.08
N THR A 269 -30.56 12.40 23.07
CA THR A 269 -29.74 12.29 24.29
C THR A 269 -29.22 13.63 24.81
N LYS A 270 -29.33 14.71 24.02
CA LYS A 270 -28.79 16.02 24.39
C LYS A 270 -29.75 16.77 25.31
N VAL A 271 -29.19 17.48 26.28
CA VAL A 271 -29.94 18.38 27.18
C VAL A 271 -30.59 19.53 26.41
N SER A 272 -29.93 20.03 25.36
CA SER A 272 -30.43 21.08 24.47
C SER A 272 -30.47 20.56 23.04
N SER A 273 -31.55 19.86 22.70
CA SER A 273 -31.76 19.29 21.38
C SER A 273 -32.23 20.33 20.36
N ARG A 274 -31.74 20.23 19.13
CA ARG A 274 -32.27 20.91 17.95
C ARG A 274 -33.59 20.25 17.50
N PRO A 275 -34.41 20.92 16.67
CA PRO A 275 -35.57 20.30 16.06
C PRO A 275 -35.18 19.04 15.27
N ILE A 276 -35.86 17.93 15.57
CA ILE A 276 -35.64 16.62 14.93
C ILE A 276 -36.58 16.50 13.73
N ILE A 277 -36.04 16.06 12.59
CA ILE A 277 -36.82 15.70 11.41
C ILE A 277 -36.96 14.18 11.42
N ALA A 278 -38.19 13.67 11.44
CA ALA A 278 -38.44 12.24 11.50
C ALA A 278 -37.84 11.49 10.31
N SER A 279 -37.21 10.35 10.59
CA SER A 279 -36.70 9.43 9.59
C SER A 279 -37.56 8.17 9.51
N PRO A 280 -37.80 7.59 8.31
CA PRO A 280 -38.43 6.27 8.17
C PRO A 280 -37.72 5.14 8.92
N CYS A 281 -36.46 5.33 9.33
CA CYS A 281 -35.69 4.33 10.08
C CYS A 281 -35.65 4.59 11.60
N ASP A 282 -36.32 5.62 12.11
CA ASP A 282 -36.29 5.97 13.54
C ASP A 282 -36.79 4.81 14.44
N GLU A 283 -37.90 4.17 14.05
CA GLU A 283 -38.48 3.04 14.80
C GLU A 283 -37.56 1.81 14.75
N LYS A 284 -37.13 1.41 13.54
CA LYS A 284 -36.17 0.29 13.35
C LYS A 284 -34.90 0.48 14.17
N PHE A 285 -34.40 1.72 14.28
CA PHE A 285 -33.21 2.03 15.08
C PHE A 285 -33.49 1.91 16.57
N ALA A 286 -34.62 2.43 17.06
CA ALA A 286 -34.99 2.35 18.47
C ALA A 286 -35.27 0.91 18.97
N GLU A 287 -35.62 0.00 18.07
CA GLU A 287 -35.82 -1.43 18.37
C GLU A 287 -34.51 -2.21 18.56
N LEU A 288 -33.35 -1.64 18.22
CA LEU A 288 -32.06 -2.32 18.37
C LEU A 288 -31.68 -2.49 19.85
N PRO A 289 -31.33 -3.69 20.33
CA PRO A 289 -30.87 -3.91 21.70
C PRO A 289 -29.65 -3.06 22.10
N GLN A 290 -28.77 -2.76 21.15
CA GLN A 290 -27.53 -2.03 21.32
C GLN A 290 -27.64 -0.52 20.98
N THR A 291 -28.85 0.04 20.99
CA THR A 291 -29.12 1.45 20.65
C THR A 291 -28.20 2.44 21.39
N ASP A 292 -28.09 2.31 22.72
CA ASP A 292 -27.27 3.23 23.54
C ASP A 292 -25.77 3.14 23.20
N GLU A 293 -25.28 1.94 22.91
CA GLU A 293 -23.89 1.71 22.50
C GLU A 293 -23.61 2.34 21.13
N LEU A 294 -24.52 2.16 20.17
CA LEU A 294 -24.45 2.75 18.83
C LEU A 294 -24.48 4.28 18.88
N VAL A 295 -25.39 4.87 19.66
CA VAL A 295 -25.51 6.32 19.86
C VAL A 295 -24.20 6.90 20.41
N LYS A 296 -23.64 6.27 21.45
CA LYS A 296 -22.37 6.70 22.06
C LYS A 296 -21.21 6.57 21.07
N LEU A 297 -21.12 5.46 20.35
CA LEU A 297 -20.06 5.23 19.36
C LEU A 297 -20.15 6.23 18.21
N TRP A 298 -21.35 6.46 17.66
CA TRP A 298 -21.57 7.39 16.55
C TRP A 298 -21.21 8.83 16.91
N SER A 299 -21.59 9.28 18.12
CA SER A 299 -21.20 10.59 18.64
C SER A 299 -19.67 10.71 18.74
N GLN A 300 -18.99 9.74 19.36
CA GLN A 300 -17.53 9.74 19.49
C GLN A 300 -16.81 9.74 18.13
N MET A 301 -17.32 8.94 17.19
CA MET A 301 -16.74 8.79 15.86
C MET A 301 -16.96 10.04 15.01
N THR A 302 -18.14 10.66 15.08
CA THR A 302 -18.44 11.91 14.37
C THR A 302 -17.56 13.04 14.86
N GLU A 303 -17.39 13.17 16.18
CA GLU A 303 -16.46 14.15 16.77
C GLU A 303 -15.02 13.92 16.30
N LEU A 304 -14.54 12.68 16.37
CA LEU A 304 -13.19 12.31 15.93
C LEU A 304 -12.97 12.64 14.45
N ARG A 305 -13.89 12.21 13.59
CA ARG A 305 -13.83 12.45 12.14
C ARG A 305 -13.86 13.94 11.83
N ASN A 306 -14.71 14.71 12.50
CA ASN A 306 -14.81 16.15 12.27
C ASN A 306 -13.57 16.90 12.73
N ASP A 307 -12.96 16.53 13.86
CA ASP A 307 -11.69 17.11 14.31
C ASP A 307 -10.59 16.92 13.24
N ILE A 308 -10.46 15.68 12.73
CA ILE A 308 -9.54 15.33 11.62
C ILE A 308 -9.86 16.14 10.36
N ALA A 309 -11.14 16.18 9.95
CA ALA A 309 -11.57 16.85 8.72
C ALA A 309 -11.42 18.38 8.77
N HIS A 310 -11.54 18.97 9.96
CA HIS A 310 -11.30 20.39 10.19
C HIS A 310 -9.81 20.72 10.41
N VAL A 311 -8.92 19.72 10.34
CA VAL A 311 -7.46 19.89 10.36
C VAL A 311 -6.95 20.75 11.53
N GLY A 312 -7.59 20.64 12.69
CA GLY A 312 -7.26 21.41 13.89
C GLY A 312 -7.69 22.88 13.86
N MET A 313 -8.42 23.33 12.84
CA MET A 313 -8.96 24.70 12.71
C MET A 313 -10.32 24.82 13.42
N ASN A 314 -10.35 24.53 14.72
CA ASN A 314 -11.51 24.73 15.58
C ASN A 314 -11.09 25.32 16.94
N LEU A 315 -12.05 25.71 17.78
CA LEU A 315 -11.76 26.39 19.06
C LEU A 315 -11.00 25.51 20.08
N ASN A 316 -11.17 24.19 20.02
CA ASN A 316 -10.64 23.24 20.98
C ASN A 316 -10.09 21.98 20.27
N PRO A 317 -9.02 22.12 19.45
CA PRO A 317 -8.54 21.02 18.64
C PRO A 317 -7.89 19.96 19.53
N GLN A 318 -8.14 18.69 19.22
CA GLN A 318 -7.49 17.62 19.95
C GLN A 318 -6.05 17.41 19.48
N PRO A 319 -5.12 17.09 20.40
CA PRO A 319 -3.75 16.72 20.02
C PRO A 319 -3.73 15.48 19.11
N ALA A 320 -2.79 15.45 18.15
CA ALA A 320 -2.67 14.34 17.19
C ALA A 320 -2.55 12.96 17.85
N LEU A 321 -1.81 12.84 18.96
CA LEU A 321 -1.69 11.59 19.71
C LEU A 321 -3.06 11.10 20.21
N LYS A 322 -3.88 12.01 20.74
CA LYS A 322 -5.24 11.69 21.23
C LYS A 322 -6.17 11.25 20.10
N LEU A 323 -6.04 11.84 18.90
CA LEU A 323 -6.78 11.42 17.72
C LEU A 323 -6.40 9.98 17.32
N LYS A 324 -5.10 9.66 17.33
CA LYS A 324 -4.59 8.30 17.05
C LYS A 324 -5.10 7.28 18.07
N GLU A 325 -5.00 7.57 19.36
CA GLU A 325 -5.51 6.70 20.44
C GLU A 325 -7.02 6.46 20.32
N LYS A 326 -7.80 7.51 20.03
CA LYS A 326 -9.24 7.39 19.78
C LYS A 326 -9.52 6.48 18.58
N ALA A 327 -8.81 6.64 17.47
CA ALA A 327 -8.96 5.79 16.29
C ALA A 327 -8.64 4.31 16.59
N LEU A 328 -7.56 4.04 17.31
CA LEU A 328 -7.20 2.68 17.76
C LEU A 328 -8.32 2.05 18.61
N SER A 329 -8.95 2.84 19.48
CA SER A 329 -10.03 2.38 20.35
C SER A 329 -11.35 2.08 19.62
N LEU A 330 -11.50 2.48 18.36
CA LEU A 330 -12.71 2.21 17.58
C LEU A 330 -12.79 0.75 17.14
N TYR A 331 -11.68 0.16 16.70
CA TYR A 331 -11.71 -1.15 16.05
C TYR A 331 -12.36 -2.27 16.88
N PRO A 332 -12.03 -2.47 18.18
CA PRO A 332 -12.68 -3.50 18.98
C PRO A 332 -14.20 -3.31 19.09
N LYS A 333 -14.68 -2.05 19.15
CA LYS A 333 -16.11 -1.72 19.20
C LYS A 333 -16.80 -2.03 17.87
N LEU A 334 -16.15 -1.70 16.75
CA LEU A 334 -16.67 -2.00 15.42
C LEU A 334 -16.72 -3.51 15.18
N HIS A 335 -15.69 -4.25 15.58
CA HIS A 335 -15.67 -5.70 15.46
C HIS A 335 -16.84 -6.35 16.20
N LYS A 336 -17.02 -5.99 17.48
CA LYS A 336 -18.14 -6.45 18.30
C LYS A 336 -19.50 -6.15 17.64
N LEU A 337 -19.70 -4.94 17.14
CA LEU A 337 -20.93 -4.58 16.43
C LEU A 337 -21.12 -5.36 15.12
N GLY A 338 -20.02 -5.66 14.42
CA GLY A 338 -20.04 -6.52 13.23
C GLY A 338 -20.59 -7.90 13.57
N GLU A 339 -20.09 -8.52 14.64
CA GLU A 339 -20.56 -9.83 15.13
C GLU A 339 -22.04 -9.82 15.55
N GLU A 340 -22.54 -8.71 16.10
CA GLU A 340 -23.92 -8.58 16.54
C GLU A 340 -24.93 -8.25 15.41
N LEU A 341 -24.48 -7.54 14.36
CA LEU A 341 -25.37 -6.95 13.36
C LEU A 341 -25.25 -7.59 11.98
N LEU A 342 -24.09 -8.14 11.61
CA LEU A 342 -23.88 -8.80 10.33
C LEU A 342 -24.17 -10.29 10.44
N PRO A 343 -24.56 -10.94 9.33
CA PRO A 343 -24.51 -12.39 9.23
C PRO A 343 -23.09 -12.91 9.52
N GLU A 344 -23.01 -14.12 10.09
CA GLU A 344 -21.73 -14.81 10.31
C GLU A 344 -20.92 -14.83 9.02
N ARG A 345 -19.63 -14.53 9.14
CA ARG A 345 -18.72 -14.57 8.01
C ARG A 345 -18.55 -16.02 7.57
N VAL A 346 -18.96 -16.34 6.35
CA VAL A 346 -18.66 -17.64 5.74
C VAL A 346 -17.20 -17.58 5.30
N CYS A 347 -16.29 -18.03 6.15
CA CYS A 347 -14.91 -18.26 5.73
C CYS A 347 -14.91 -19.44 4.75
N PHE A 348 -14.74 -19.16 3.46
CA PHE A 348 -14.33 -20.18 2.51
C PHE A 348 -12.83 -20.44 2.76
N GLU A 349 -12.49 -21.66 3.18
CA GLU A 349 -11.11 -22.12 3.39
C GLU A 349 -10.26 -22.06 2.12
#